data_AF-A0A974PM93-F1
#
_entry.id   AF-A0A974PM93-F1
#
_cell.length_a   1.000
_cell.length_b   1.000
_cell.length_c   1.000
_cell.angle_alpha   90.00
_cell.angle_beta   90.00
_cell.angle_gamma   90.00
#
_symmetry.space_group_name_H-M   'P 1'
#
loop_
_entity.id
_entity.type
_entity.pdbx_description
1 polymer ?
#
loop_
_entity_poly.entity_id
_entity_poly.type
_entity_poly.pdbx_seq_one_letter_code
_entity_poly.pdbx_strand_id
1 'polypeptide(L)'
;MTTHFRGKHLLENAAGFLAGAQLLSRDDRHAREILLHHIACAIELSLKSFLQFRGWSDERCRLEIRHDLTKALDAAARFGFHPSSPDLPLLVAILSPYYCRHRIRDLAAHEPALLSPQQALTATEELLSDVRAASPDGSGLGERSSSSP
;
A
#
# COMPACT_ATOMS: atom_id res chain seq x y z
N MET A 1 24.45 13.67 -5.41
CA MET A 1 23.12 13.17 -5.77
C MET A 1 22.60 12.35 -4.60
N THR A 2 21.75 12.94 -3.78
CA THR A 2 21.20 12.28 -2.59
C THR A 2 20.30 11.12 -3.05
N THR A 3 20.80 9.90 -2.89
CA THR A 3 20.03 8.67 -2.95
C THR A 3 19.09 8.63 -1.75
N HIS A 4 18.07 9.49 -1.72
CA HIS A 4 16.87 9.16 -0.97
C HIS A 4 16.40 7.82 -1.53
N PHE A 5 16.38 6.79 -0.69
CA PHE A 5 15.79 5.50 -1.02
C PHE A 5 14.39 5.76 -1.56
N ARG A 6 14.21 5.68 -2.89
CA ARG A 6 13.03 6.22 -3.61
C ARG A 6 11.70 5.66 -3.06
N GLY A 7 11.74 4.45 -2.50
CA GLY A 7 10.59 3.85 -1.82
C GLY A 7 10.12 4.59 -0.57
N LYS A 8 11.01 5.29 0.18
CA LYS A 8 10.63 6.01 1.42
C LYS A 8 9.62 7.11 1.14
N HIS A 9 9.83 7.90 0.09
CA HIS A 9 8.90 8.97 -0.29
C HIS A 9 7.51 8.43 -0.66
N LEU A 10 7.45 7.29 -1.37
CA LEU A 10 6.18 6.64 -1.67
C LEU A 10 5.46 6.19 -0.39
N LEU A 11 6.21 5.70 0.60
CA LEU A 11 5.66 5.25 1.87
C LEU A 11 5.14 6.41 2.73
N GLU A 12 5.82 7.56 2.70
CA GLU A 12 5.34 8.81 3.31
C GLU A 12 4.04 9.28 2.66
N ASN A 13 3.97 9.27 1.32
CA ASN A 13 2.75 9.63 0.59
C ASN A 13 1.61 8.65 0.89
N ALA A 14 1.90 7.34 0.95
CA ALA A 14 0.92 6.32 1.33
C ALA A 14 0.34 6.58 2.73
N ALA A 15 1.19 6.94 3.69
CA ALA A 15 0.75 7.31 5.04
C ALA A 15 -0.13 8.58 5.04
N GLY A 16 0.19 9.57 4.21
CA GLY A 16 -0.64 10.78 4.04
C GLY A 16 -2.04 10.46 3.51
N PHE A 17 -2.14 9.56 2.52
CA PHE A 17 -3.43 9.10 2.02
C PHE A 17 -4.23 8.33 3.08
N LEU A 18 -3.60 7.44 3.85
CA LEU A 18 -4.26 6.74 4.94
C LEU A 18 -4.77 7.72 6.01
N ALA A 19 -3.95 8.70 6.41
CA ALA A 19 -4.37 9.73 7.35
C ALA A 19 -5.57 10.53 6.83
N GLY A 20 -5.56 10.91 5.54
CA GLY A 20 -6.69 11.57 4.90
C GLY A 20 -7.96 10.70 4.87
N ALA A 21 -7.83 9.39 4.71
CA ALA A 21 -8.93 8.43 4.79
C ALA A 21 -9.52 8.33 6.20
N GLN A 22 -8.68 8.30 7.23
CA GLN A 22 -9.09 8.20 8.64
C GLN A 22 -9.87 9.43 9.14
N LEU A 23 -9.65 10.60 8.52
CA LEU A 23 -10.36 11.84 8.88
C LEU A 23 -11.79 11.93 8.29
N LEU A 24 -12.19 11.00 7.42
CA LEU A 24 -13.52 10.99 6.83
C LEU A 24 -14.53 10.42 7.83
N SER A 25 -15.41 11.29 8.32
CA SER A 25 -16.44 10.96 9.32
C SER A 25 -17.86 10.90 8.75
N ARG A 26 -18.04 11.22 7.46
CA ARG A 26 -19.35 11.24 6.82
C ARG A 26 -19.65 9.91 6.15
N ASP A 27 -20.87 9.40 6.38
CA ASP A 27 -21.40 8.25 5.65
C ASP A 27 -22.31 8.74 4.51
N ASP A 28 -21.67 9.32 3.50
CA ASP A 28 -22.32 9.68 2.24
C ASP A 28 -21.52 9.12 1.05
N ARG A 29 -22.16 9.06 -0.12
CA ARG A 29 -21.55 8.48 -1.33
C ARG A 29 -20.24 9.17 -1.70
N HIS A 30 -20.16 10.49 -1.56
CA HIS A 30 -18.97 11.24 -1.95
C HIS A 30 -17.83 11.00 -0.95
N ALA A 31 -18.13 10.98 0.34
CA ALA A 31 -17.17 10.61 1.37
C ALA A 31 -16.65 9.16 1.16
N ARG A 32 -17.53 8.23 0.78
CA ARG A 32 -17.14 6.85 0.45
C ARG A 32 -16.24 6.77 -0.78
N GLU A 33 -16.51 7.54 -1.83
CA GLU A 33 -15.65 7.63 -3.01
C GLU A 33 -14.24 8.10 -2.63
N ILE A 34 -14.15 9.17 -1.82
CA ILE A 34 -12.86 9.69 -1.36
C ILE A 34 -12.14 8.65 -0.49
N LEU A 35 -12.86 8.00 0.43
CA LEU A 35 -12.31 6.96 1.31
C LEU A 35 -11.68 5.83 0.49
N LEU A 36 -12.45 5.24 -0.42
CA LEU A 36 -12.00 4.12 -1.25
C LEU A 36 -10.82 4.53 -2.16
N HIS A 37 -10.84 5.76 -2.67
CA HIS A 37 -9.75 6.28 -3.48
C HIS A 37 -8.46 6.45 -2.68
N HIS A 38 -8.53 7.05 -1.49
CA HIS A 38 -7.38 7.20 -0.60
C HIS A 38 -6.81 5.84 -0.15
N ILE A 39 -7.67 4.88 0.20
CA ILE A 39 -7.24 3.52 0.53
C ILE A 39 -6.51 2.87 -0.65
N ALA A 40 -7.06 2.96 -1.87
CA ALA A 40 -6.42 2.40 -3.06
C ALA A 40 -5.05 3.04 -3.34
N CYS A 41 -4.93 4.37 -3.22
CA CYS A 41 -3.67 5.08 -3.33
C CYS A 41 -2.65 4.64 -2.27
N ALA A 42 -3.08 4.51 -1.01
CA ALA A 42 -2.21 4.06 0.08
C ALA A 42 -1.68 2.64 -0.15
N ILE A 43 -2.53 1.71 -0.62
CA ILE A 43 -2.13 0.35 -0.97
C ILE A 43 -1.14 0.35 -2.15
N GLU A 44 -1.46 1.07 -3.23
CA GLU A 44 -0.60 1.16 -4.42
C GLU A 44 0.82 1.64 -4.06
N LEU A 45 0.89 2.76 -3.33
CA LEU A 45 2.14 3.40 -3.00
C LEU A 45 2.96 2.58 -1.99
N SER A 46 2.31 1.90 -1.05
CA SER A 46 2.97 0.97 -0.13
C SER A 46 3.60 -0.21 -0.87
N LEU A 47 2.87 -0.85 -1.77
CA LEU A 47 3.39 -1.99 -2.55
C LEU A 47 4.49 -1.55 -3.52
N LYS A 48 4.35 -0.39 -4.17
CA LYS A 48 5.42 0.18 -5.00
C LYS A 48 6.64 0.55 -4.18
N SER A 49 6.47 1.07 -2.97
CA SER A 49 7.56 1.34 -2.04
C SER A 49 8.35 0.07 -1.73
N PHE A 50 7.66 -1.02 -1.37
CA PHE A 50 8.27 -2.32 -1.13
C PHE A 50 9.07 -2.80 -2.35
N LEU A 51 8.48 -2.73 -3.55
CA LEU A 51 9.17 -3.14 -4.77
C LEU A 51 10.41 -2.28 -5.08
N GLN A 52 10.35 -0.98 -4.81
CA GLN A 52 11.52 -0.11 -4.94
C GLN A 52 12.61 -0.44 -3.92
N PHE A 53 12.26 -0.86 -2.69
CA PHE A 53 13.24 -1.43 -1.75
C PHE A 53 13.89 -2.70 -2.26
N ARG A 54 13.22 -3.43 -3.16
CA ARG A 54 13.75 -4.61 -3.88
C ARG A 54 14.39 -4.27 -5.23
N GLY A 55 14.69 -3.00 -5.47
CA GLY A 55 15.44 -2.55 -6.65
C GLY A 55 14.61 -2.24 -7.90
N TRP A 56 13.27 -2.23 -7.80
CA TRP A 56 12.44 -1.76 -8.91
C TRP A 56 12.61 -0.26 -9.13
N SER A 57 12.57 0.17 -10.40
CA SER A 57 12.54 1.58 -10.74
C SER A 57 11.11 2.13 -10.75
N ASP A 58 10.99 3.45 -10.60
CA ASP A 58 9.70 4.14 -10.77
C ASP A 58 9.08 3.87 -12.15
N GLU A 59 9.88 3.92 -13.21
CA GLU A 59 9.44 3.60 -14.57
C GLU A 59 8.86 2.19 -14.65
N ARG A 60 9.53 1.20 -14.07
CA ARG A 60 9.05 -0.17 -14.07
C ARG A 60 7.72 -0.29 -13.33
N CYS A 61 7.60 0.31 -12.15
CA CYS A 61 6.33 0.37 -11.41
C CYS A 61 5.23 1.07 -12.24
N ARG A 62 5.56 2.13 -12.98
CA ARG A 62 4.62 2.83 -13.86
C ARG A 62 4.20 1.98 -15.05
N LEU A 63 5.10 1.23 -15.69
CA LEU A 63 4.77 0.47 -16.90
C LEU A 63 4.07 -0.85 -16.59
N GLU A 64 4.56 -1.59 -15.59
CA GLU A 64 4.08 -2.95 -15.30
C GLU A 64 2.87 -2.97 -14.35
N ILE A 65 2.84 -2.09 -13.34
CA ILE A 65 1.81 -2.09 -12.29
C ILE A 65 0.74 -1.05 -12.55
N ARG A 66 1.11 0.20 -12.87
CA ARG A 66 0.16 1.33 -12.98
C ARG A 66 -0.72 1.42 -11.72
N HIS A 67 -2.03 1.36 -11.88
CA HIS A 67 -3.06 1.40 -10.84
C HIS A 67 -3.68 0.01 -10.58
N ASP A 68 -3.00 -1.07 -10.99
CA ASP A 68 -3.47 -2.44 -10.79
C ASP A 68 -2.91 -2.97 -9.46
N LEU A 69 -3.76 -2.95 -8.43
CA LEU A 69 -3.36 -3.36 -7.07
C LEU A 69 -3.08 -4.86 -6.99
N THR A 70 -3.78 -5.67 -7.79
CA THR A 70 -3.56 -7.12 -7.85
C THR A 70 -2.17 -7.41 -8.40
N LYS A 71 -1.76 -6.76 -9.49
CA LYS A 71 -0.40 -6.87 -10.02
C LYS A 71 0.66 -6.38 -9.03
N ALA A 72 0.36 -5.30 -8.30
CA ALA A 72 1.28 -4.78 -7.28
C ALA A 72 1.51 -5.82 -6.17
N LEU A 73 0.44 -6.44 -5.66
CA LEU A 73 0.50 -7.43 -4.60
C LEU A 73 1.18 -8.72 -5.08
N ASP A 74 0.83 -9.21 -6.28
CA ASP A 74 1.46 -10.38 -6.89
C ASP A 74 2.96 -10.18 -7.12
N ALA A 75 3.35 -8.99 -7.59
CA ALA A 75 4.75 -8.65 -7.76
C ALA A 75 5.48 -8.63 -6.41
N ALA A 76 4.90 -8.03 -5.38
CA ALA A 76 5.49 -8.00 -4.03
C ALA A 76 5.65 -9.43 -3.46
N ALA A 77 4.64 -10.28 -3.63
CA ALA A 77 4.66 -11.67 -3.18
C ALA A 77 5.81 -12.48 -3.82
N ARG A 78 6.13 -12.23 -5.10
CA ARG A 78 7.30 -12.84 -5.77
C ARG A 78 8.64 -12.46 -5.16
N PHE A 79 8.71 -11.35 -4.42
CA PHE A 79 9.88 -10.94 -3.63
C PHE A 79 9.77 -11.32 -2.14
N GLY A 80 8.87 -12.25 -1.80
CA GLY A 80 8.71 -12.78 -0.45
C GLY A 80 7.91 -11.86 0.49
N PHE A 81 7.15 -10.90 -0.04
CA PHE A 81 6.22 -10.13 0.77
C PHE A 81 5.04 -11.01 1.21
N HIS A 82 4.81 -11.07 2.52
CA HIS A 82 3.68 -11.76 3.11
C HIS A 82 2.94 -10.74 4.00
N PRO A 83 1.77 -10.24 3.58
CA PRO A 83 1.02 -9.29 4.39
C PRO A 83 0.55 -9.96 5.68
N SER A 84 0.64 -9.23 6.80
CA SER A 84 0.14 -9.68 8.10
C SER A 84 -1.39 -9.71 8.16
N SER A 85 -2.02 -8.78 7.44
CA SER A 85 -3.48 -8.66 7.37
C SER A 85 -4.11 -9.71 6.45
N PRO A 86 -5.02 -10.59 6.93
CA PRO A 86 -5.76 -11.50 6.07
C PRO A 86 -6.80 -10.78 5.19
N ASP A 87 -7.20 -9.56 5.55
CA ASP A 87 -8.18 -8.77 4.82
C ASP A 87 -7.58 -8.05 3.60
N LEU A 88 -6.25 -7.87 3.55
CA LEU A 88 -5.60 -7.14 2.46
C LEU A 88 -5.84 -7.76 1.07
N PRO A 89 -5.67 -9.08 0.85
CA PRO A 89 -5.95 -9.69 -0.46
C PRO A 89 -7.41 -9.50 -0.91
N LEU A 90 -8.35 -9.59 0.03
CA LEU A 90 -9.77 -9.36 -0.25
C LEU A 90 -10.02 -7.89 -0.63
N LEU A 91 -9.46 -6.95 0.13
CA LEU A 91 -9.54 -5.52 -0.16
C LEU A 91 -8.97 -5.18 -1.54
N VAL A 92 -7.81 -5.74 -1.89
CA VAL A 92 -7.19 -5.61 -3.22
C VAL A 92 -8.11 -6.16 -4.32
N ALA A 93 -8.72 -7.34 -4.11
CA ALA A 93 -9.64 -7.94 -5.07
C ALA A 93 -10.89 -7.09 -5.32
N ILE A 94 -11.39 -6.40 -4.28
CA ILE A 94 -12.54 -5.47 -4.37
C ILE A 94 -12.15 -4.19 -5.12
N LEU A 95 -11.03 -3.57 -4.74
CA LEU A 95 -10.64 -2.25 -5.25
C LEU A 95 -10.04 -2.29 -6.66
N SER A 96 -9.19 -3.29 -6.94
CA SER A 96 -8.37 -3.32 -8.16
C SER A 96 -9.17 -3.17 -9.46
N PRO A 97 -10.29 -3.90 -9.68
CA PRO A 97 -11.06 -3.81 -10.94
C PRO A 97 -11.62 -2.41 -11.25
N TYR A 98 -11.85 -1.60 -10.22
CA TYR A 98 -12.37 -0.24 -10.31
C TYR A 98 -11.23 0.78 -10.35
N TYR A 99 -10.24 0.64 -9.47
CA TYR A 99 -9.13 1.58 -9.37
C TYR A 99 -8.29 1.63 -10.64
N CYS A 100 -7.96 0.47 -11.23
CA CYS A 100 -7.16 0.40 -12.46
C CYS A 100 -7.84 1.05 -13.68
N ARG A 101 -9.15 1.31 -13.59
CA ARG A 101 -9.98 1.94 -14.63
C ARG A 101 -10.47 3.34 -14.23
N HIS A 102 -10.01 3.88 -13.10
CA HIS A 102 -10.48 5.16 -12.56
C HIS A 102 -12.00 5.20 -12.28
N ARG A 103 -12.57 4.07 -11.84
CA ARG A 103 -14.02 3.86 -11.60
C ARG A 103 -14.37 3.69 -10.12
N ILE A 104 -13.60 4.25 -9.20
CA ILE A 104 -13.91 4.18 -7.76
C ILE A 104 -15.29 4.77 -7.44
N ARG A 105 -15.72 5.79 -8.19
CA ARG A 105 -17.07 6.36 -8.10
C ARG A 105 -18.19 5.34 -8.33
N ASP A 106 -17.96 4.35 -9.18
CA ASP A 106 -18.93 3.30 -9.47
C ASP A 106 -19.00 2.32 -8.31
N LEU A 107 -17.86 1.96 -7.73
CA LEU A 107 -17.80 1.15 -6.51
C LEU A 107 -18.50 1.87 -5.34
N ALA A 108 -18.21 3.15 -5.13
CA ALA A 108 -18.84 3.93 -4.05
C ALA A 108 -20.37 4.06 -4.21
N ALA A 109 -20.89 3.92 -5.44
CA ALA A 109 -22.32 3.97 -5.73
C ALA A 109 -23.07 2.66 -5.37
N HIS A 110 -22.36 1.54 -5.25
CA HIS A 110 -22.94 0.23 -5.02
C HIS A 110 -22.36 -0.39 -3.74
N GLU A 111 -23.18 -0.66 -2.74
CA GLU A 111 -22.77 -1.49 -1.60
C GLU A 111 -23.92 -2.41 -1.15
N PRO A 112 -23.57 -3.64 -0.73
CA PRO A 112 -22.99 -3.86 0.59
C PRO A 112 -21.51 -4.26 0.49
N ALA A 113 -20.61 -3.61 1.23
CA ALA A 113 -19.22 -4.02 1.25
C ALA A 113 -19.03 -5.41 1.86
N LEU A 114 -18.13 -6.19 1.27
CA LEU A 114 -17.58 -7.40 1.90
C LEU A 114 -16.66 -7.06 3.09
N LEU A 115 -16.18 -5.81 3.20
CA LEU A 115 -15.36 -5.28 4.29
C LEU A 115 -15.89 -3.93 4.75
N SER A 116 -16.06 -3.74 6.06
CA SER A 116 -16.39 -2.43 6.61
C SER A 116 -15.27 -1.40 6.35
N PRO A 117 -15.59 -0.09 6.33
CA PRO A 117 -14.59 0.98 6.28
C PRO A 117 -13.44 0.80 7.28
N GLN A 118 -13.77 0.38 8.51
CA GLN A 118 -12.78 0.17 9.56
C GLN A 118 -11.84 -0.99 9.23
N GLN A 119 -12.35 -2.11 8.71
CA GLN A 119 -11.50 -3.23 8.29
C GLN A 119 -10.57 -2.81 7.14
N ALA A 120 -11.07 -2.05 6.18
CA ALA A 120 -10.26 -1.57 5.07
C ALA A 120 -9.14 -0.62 5.53
N LEU A 121 -9.42 0.27 6.49
CA LEU A 121 -8.42 1.14 7.11
C LEU A 121 -7.37 0.32 7.88
N THR A 122 -7.80 -0.61 8.73
CA THR A 122 -6.89 -1.47 9.51
C THR A 122 -5.99 -2.30 8.61
N ALA A 123 -6.53 -2.96 7.57
CA ALA A 123 -5.71 -3.73 6.64
C ALA A 123 -4.67 -2.88 5.89
N THR A 124 -5.00 -1.62 5.60
CA THR A 124 -4.08 -0.67 4.94
C THR A 124 -3.00 -0.17 5.91
N GLU A 125 -3.34 0.04 7.18
CA GLU A 125 -2.41 0.40 8.25
C GLU A 125 -1.39 -0.72 8.54
N GLU A 126 -1.87 -1.97 8.59
CA GLU A 126 -1.05 -3.17 8.73
C GLU A 126 -0.10 -3.32 7.55
N LEU A 127 -0.58 -3.16 6.30
CA LEU A 127 0.27 -3.13 5.10
C LEU A 127 1.38 -2.08 5.20
N LEU A 128 1.04 -0.86 5.59
CA LEU A 128 2.03 0.23 5.78
C LEU A 128 3.10 -0.17 6.80
N SER A 129 2.70 -0.82 7.89
CA SER A 129 3.60 -1.29 8.94
C SER A 129 4.51 -2.41 8.45
N ASP A 130 3.96 -3.39 7.71
CA ASP A 130 4.73 -4.47 7.10
C ASP A 130 5.80 -3.94 6.12
N VAL A 131 5.44 -2.97 5.28
CA VAL A 131 6.38 -2.38 4.32
C VAL A 131 7.45 -1.54 5.02
N ARG A 132 7.11 -0.83 6.10
CA ARG A 132 8.10 -0.14 6.94
C ARG A 132 9.09 -1.12 7.57
N ALA A 133 8.61 -2.23 8.11
CA ALA A 133 9.47 -3.27 8.69
C ALA A 133 10.38 -3.92 7.65
N ALA A 134 9.93 -4.03 6.40
CA ALA A 134 10.71 -4.55 5.29
C ALA A 134 11.68 -3.54 4.64
N SER A 135 11.70 -2.29 5.10
CA SER A 135 12.59 -1.23 4.61
C SER A 135 14.07 -1.57 4.89
N PRO A 136 15.02 -1.23 4.01
CA PRO A 136 16.43 -1.53 4.19
C PRO A 136 17.08 -0.93 5.45
N ASP A 137 16.48 0.10 6.06
CA ASP A 137 16.95 0.63 7.35
C ASP A 137 16.61 -0.29 8.54
N GLY A 138 15.69 -1.24 8.38
CA GLY A 138 15.21 -2.14 9.44
C GLY A 138 16.15 -3.30 9.77
N SER A 139 17.25 -3.49 9.02
CA SER A 139 18.25 -4.55 9.24
C SER A 139 19.60 -4.04 9.76
N GLY A 140 19.60 -2.95 10.51
CA GLY A 140 20.81 -2.20 10.86
C GLY A 140 21.19 -2.14 12.35
N LEU A 141 20.90 -3.14 13.19
CA LEU A 141 21.49 -3.26 14.53
C LEU A 141 21.65 -4.74 14.94
N GLY A 142 22.59 -5.43 14.30
CA GLY A 142 23.00 -6.77 14.70
C GLY A 142 24.30 -7.14 14.02
N GLU A 143 25.32 -7.42 14.82
CA GLU A 143 26.59 -8.03 14.43
C GLU A 143 27.65 -7.12 13.76
N ARG A 144 28.43 -6.46 14.63
CA ARG A 144 29.90 -6.61 14.58
C ARG A 144 30.43 -6.77 16.00
N SER A 145 30.22 -7.96 16.56
CA SER A 145 31.16 -8.50 17.53
C SER A 145 32.36 -8.99 16.76
N SER A 146 33.43 -8.20 16.76
CA SER A 146 34.77 -8.71 16.48
C SER A 146 35.64 -8.34 17.67
N SER A 147 35.45 -9.09 18.75
CA SER A 147 36.49 -9.40 19.70
C SER A 147 37.53 -10.26 19.00
N SER A 148 38.80 -9.88 19.11
CA SER A 148 39.93 -10.81 19.21
C SER A 148 41.17 -10.07 19.69
N PRO A 149 42.08 -10.79 20.37
CA PRO A 149 42.89 -10.30 21.49
C PRO A 149 44.14 -9.51 21.10
#